data_AF-A0A3P3ZRD2-F1
#
_entry.id   AF-A0A3P3ZRD2-F1
#
_cell.length_a   1.000
_cell.length_b   1.000
_cell.length_c   1.000
_cell.angle_alpha   90.00
_cell.angle_beta   90.00
_cell.angle_gamma   90.00
#
_symmetry.space_group_name_H-M   'P 1'
#
loop_
_entity.id
_entity.type
_entity.pdbx_description
1 polymer ?
#
loop_
_entity_poly.entity_id
_entity_poly.type
_entity_poly.pdbx_seq_one_letter_code
_entity_poly.pdbx_strand_id
1 'polypeptide(L)' 'MSAVAHTQIESFLSSPGFEAALTNDDGLAARQHLSAGRPIYYGDPRYPEGLVKKYPDGRKQLVAVNSAGEVSIIRDI' A
#
# COMPACT_ATOMS: atom_id res chain seq x y z
N MET A 1 3.49 -28.48 1.79
CA MET A 1 3.53 -27.68 0.56
C MET A 1 3.97 -26.23 0.86
N SER A 2 5.15 -25.99 1.48
CA SER A 2 5.41 -24.67 2.11
C SER A 2 6.77 -24.01 1.85
N ALA A 3 7.73 -24.65 1.18
CA ALA A 3 9.00 -23.97 0.85
C ALA A 3 8.98 -23.35 -0.56
N VAL A 4 8.44 -24.09 -1.54
CA VAL A 4 8.45 -23.70 -2.96
C VAL A 4 7.62 -22.44 -3.24
N ALA A 5 6.47 -22.29 -2.57
CA ALA A 5 5.62 -21.10 -2.73
C ALA A 5 6.28 -19.83 -2.19
N HIS A 6 7.08 -19.93 -1.12
CA HIS A 6 7.81 -18.79 -0.55
C HIS A 6 8.94 -18.34 -1.49
N THR A 7 9.71 -19.30 -2.02
CA THR A 7 10.77 -19.02 -3.00
C THR A 7 10.21 -18.43 -4.31
N GLN A 8 9.03 -18.88 -4.74
CA GLN A 8 8.39 -18.37 -5.95
C GLN A 8 7.88 -16.93 -5.82
N ILE A 9 7.39 -16.53 -4.64
CA ILE A 9 6.97 -15.14 -4.37
C ILE A 9 8.19 -14.22 -4.36
N GLU A 10 9.25 -14.57 -3.62
CA GLU A 10 10.47 -13.75 -3.56
C GLU A 10 11.12 -13.58 -4.94
N SER A 11 11.12 -14.64 -5.75
CA SER A 11 11.62 -14.58 -7.13
C SER A 11 10.77 -13.67 -8.03
N PHE A 12 9.45 -13.59 -7.78
CA PHE A 12 8.58 -12.69 -8.52
C PHE A 12 8.78 -11.24 -8.11
N LEU A 13 8.79 -10.97 -6.80
CA LEU A 13 8.96 -9.62 -6.24
C LEU A 13 10.32 -9.03 -6.60
N SER A 14 11.37 -9.85 -6.68
CA SER A 14 12.71 -9.41 -7.09
C SER A 14 12.92 -9.44 -8.61
N SER A 15 11.88 -9.73 -9.40
CA SER A 15 12.02 -9.86 -10.86
C SER A 15 12.21 -8.49 -11.52
N PRO A 16 13.05 -8.38 -12.58
CA PRO A 16 13.26 -7.11 -13.27
C PRO A 16 11.97 -6.49 -13.81
N GLY A 17 10.99 -7.32 -14.22
CA GLY A 17 9.71 -6.83 -14.72
C GLY A 17 8.86 -6.18 -13.64
N PHE A 18 8.84 -6.74 -12.43
CA PHE A 18 8.14 -6.15 -11.29
C PHE A 18 8.80 -4.84 -10.83
N GLU A 19 10.12 -4.82 -10.69
CA GLU A 19 10.89 -3.62 -10.35
C GLU A 19 10.72 -2.50 -11.38
N ALA A 20 10.72 -2.84 -12.68
CA ALA A 20 10.46 -1.89 -13.75
C ALA A 20 9.02 -1.35 -13.69
N ALA A 21 8.04 -2.18 -13.34
CA ALA A 21 6.66 -1.73 -13.18
C ALA A 21 6.51 -0.74 -12.02
N LEU A 22 7.18 -0.97 -10.89
CA LEU A 22 7.21 -0.03 -9.76
C LEU A 22 7.93 1.28 -10.14
N THR A 23 9.06 1.19 -10.83
CA THR A 23 9.85 2.35 -11.26
C THR A 23 9.07 3.26 -12.21
N ASN A 24 8.22 2.66 -13.06
CA ASN A 24 7.41 3.38 -14.04
C ASN A 24 5.96 3.60 -13.58
N ASP A 25 5.62 3.31 -12.31
CA ASP A 25 4.28 3.60 -11.79
C ASP A 25 4.06 5.11 -11.78
N ASP A 26 3.16 5.57 -12.63
CA ASP A 26 2.81 6.97 -12.78
C ASP A 26 1.76 7.41 -11.75
N GLY A 27 1.25 6.51 -10.91
CA GLY A 27 0.23 6.75 -9.89
C GLY A 27 -1.18 6.98 -10.43
N LEU A 28 -1.47 6.61 -11.69
CA LEU A 28 -2.78 6.84 -12.32
C LEU A 28 -3.92 6.20 -11.54
N ALA A 29 -3.75 4.95 -11.10
CA ALA A 29 -4.77 4.25 -10.32
C ALA A 29 -5.06 4.96 -9.00
N ALA A 30 -4.02 5.41 -8.29
CA ALA A 30 -4.19 6.19 -7.06
C ALA A 30 -4.97 7.48 -7.29
N ARG A 31 -4.65 8.23 -8.37
CA ARG A 31 -5.40 9.43 -8.76
C ARG A 31 -6.86 9.12 -9.09
N GLN A 32 -7.13 8.07 -9.85
CA GLN A 32 -8.50 7.68 -10.22
C GLN A 32 -9.35 7.34 -8.99
N HIS A 33 -8.78 6.65 -8.00
CA HIS A 33 -9.48 6.35 -6.75
C HIS A 33 -9.81 7.63 -5.96
N LEU A 34 -8.84 8.54 -5.81
CA LEU A 34 -9.05 9.81 -5.13
C LEU A 34 -10.11 10.67 -5.83
N SER A 35 -10.03 10.80 -7.16
CA SER A 35 -11.03 11.52 -7.96
C SER A 35 -12.43 10.91 -7.87
N ALA A 36 -12.53 9.59 -7.62
CA ALA A 36 -13.80 8.89 -7.42
C ALA A 36 -14.28 8.92 -5.95
N GLY A 37 -13.68 9.74 -5.09
CA GLY A 37 -14.09 9.88 -3.70
C GLY A 37 -13.65 8.72 -2.79
N ARG A 38 -12.75 7.84 -3.25
CA ARG A 38 -12.28 6.69 -2.48
C ARG A 38 -10.92 6.98 -1.84
N PRO A 39 -10.74 6.69 -0.53
CA PRO A 39 -9.42 6.79 0.09
C PRO A 39 -8.47 5.73 -0.48
N ILE A 40 -7.19 6.03 -0.43
CA ILE A 40 -6.09 5.11 -0.79
C ILE A 40 -5.25 4.81 0.44
N TYR A 41 -4.59 3.65 0.44
CA TYR A 41 -3.71 3.19 1.49
C TYR A 41 -2.33 2.91 0.90
N TYR A 42 -1.27 3.38 1.55
CA TYR A 42 0.10 3.11 1.14
C TYR A 42 1.04 3.09 2.35
N GLY A 43 2.16 2.38 2.23
CA GLY A 43 3.25 2.46 3.21
C GLY A 43 4.07 3.73 3.00
N ASP A 44 4.48 4.36 4.10
CA ASP A 44 5.40 5.51 4.07
C ASP A 44 6.56 5.19 5.04
N PRO A 45 7.83 5.23 4.59
CA PRO A 45 8.99 4.96 5.45
C PRO A 45 9.07 5.86 6.69
N ARG A 46 8.39 7.02 6.70
CA ARG A 46 8.30 7.91 7.87
C ARG A 46 7.39 7.38 8.97
N TYR A 47 6.48 6.45 8.62
CA TYR A 47 5.49 5.87 9.52
C TYR A 47 5.51 4.34 9.43
N PRO A 48 6.63 3.69 9.81
CA PRO A 48 6.79 2.24 9.67
C PRO A 48 5.82 1.43 10.54
N GLU A 49 5.19 2.04 11.54
CA GLU A 49 4.25 1.38 12.45
C GLU A 49 2.84 1.18 11.86
N GLY A 50 2.55 1.69 10.66
CA GLY A 50 1.23 1.58 10.06
C GLY A 50 1.15 1.93 8.58
N LEU A 51 -0.08 2.09 8.09
CA LEU A 51 -0.38 2.49 6.72
C LEU A 51 -0.92 3.91 6.70
N VAL A 52 -0.52 4.70 5.71
CA VAL A 52 -1.12 6.02 5.47
C VAL A 52 -2.40 5.85 4.69
N LYS A 53 -3.53 6.20 5.30
CA LYS A 53 -4.82 6.38 4.64
C LYS A 53 -4.94 7.83 4.17
N LYS A 54 -4.88 8.06 2.86
CA LYS A 54 -5.10 9.38 2.24
C LYS A 54 -6.52 9.49 1.72
N TYR A 55 -7.21 10.53 2.15
CA TYR A 55 -8.56 10.87 1.70
C TYR A 55 -8.53 11.75 0.44
N PRO A 56 -9.64 11.79 -0.34
CA PRO A 56 -9.80 12.66 -1.50
C PRO A 56 -9.57 14.15 -1.21
N ASP A 57 -9.94 14.60 -0.02
CA ASP A 57 -9.77 15.98 0.47
C ASP A 57 -8.30 16.32 0.84
N GLY A 58 -7.39 15.35 0.74
CA GLY A 58 -5.99 15.50 1.08
C GLY A 58 -5.65 15.17 2.54
N ARG A 59 -6.64 14.99 3.43
CA ARG A 59 -6.43 14.57 4.81
C ARG A 59 -5.73 13.21 4.84
N LYS A 60 -4.86 13.01 5.82
CA LYS A 60 -4.15 11.75 6.01
C LYS A 60 -4.30 11.26 7.45
N GLN A 61 -4.35 9.95 7.58
CA GLN A 61 -4.38 9.26 8.87
C GLN A 61 -3.40 8.11 8.81
N LEU A 62 -2.71 7.88 9.92
CA LEU A 62 -2.00 6.64 10.14
C LEU A 62 -2.97 5.61 10.70
N VAL A 63 -3.06 4.44 10.07
CA VAL A 63 -3.98 3.37 10.44
C VAL A 63 -3.24 2.04 10.63
N ALA A 64 -3.80 1.17 11.46
CA ALA A 64 -3.39 -0.23 11.57
C ALA A 64 -4.47 -1.13 10.97
N VAL A 65 -4.04 -2.29 10.43
CA VAL A 65 -4.95 -3.34 9.94
C VAL A 65 -4.68 -4.59 10.75
N ASN A 66 -5.70 -5.13 11.41
CA ASN A 66 -5.55 -6.37 12.18
C ASN A 66 -5.65 -7.61 11.27
N SER A 67 -5.43 -8.79 11.82
CA SER A 67 -5.50 -10.06 11.08
C SER A 67 -6.89 -10.40 10.54
N ALA A 68 -7.95 -9.77 11.06
CA ALA A 68 -9.31 -9.88 10.54
C ALA A 68 -9.61 -8.88 9.41
N GLY A 69 -8.64 -8.00 9.07
CA GLY A 69 -8.81 -6.96 8.04
C GLY A 69 -9.50 -5.70 8.55
N GLU A 70 -9.73 -5.57 9.85
CA GLU A 70 -10.34 -4.37 10.42
C GLU A 70 -9.31 -3.25 10.51
N VAL A 71 -9.74 -2.04 10.11
CA VAL A 71 -8.89 -0.85 10.09
C VAL A 71 -9.17 0.02 11.30
N SER A 72 -8.15 0.28 12.11
CA SER A 72 -8.21 1.21 13.24
C SER A 72 -7.33 2.44 12.99
N ILE A 73 -7.79 3.61 13.45
CA ILE A 73 -7.05 4.87 13.33
C ILE A 73 -6.07 4.96 14.50
N ILE A 74 -4.79 5.23 14.20
CA ILE A 74 -3.76 5.51 15.20
C ILE A 74 -3.76 7.01 15.51
N ARG A 75 -3.58 7.86 14.48
CA ARG A 75 -3.54 9.33 14.60
C ARG A 75 -3.69 10.02 13.23
N ASP A 76 -4.03 11.31 13.23
CA ASP A 76 -3.94 12.17 12.05
C ASP A 76 -2.46 12.58 11.79
N ILE A 77 -2.09 12.80 10.52
CA ILE A 77 -0.72 13.12 10.05
C ILE A 77 -0.70 14.07 8.84
#